data_AF-A0A961YD75-F1
#
_entry.id   AF-A0A961YD75-F1
#
_cell.length_a   1.000
_cell.length_b   1.000
_cell.length_c   1.000
_cell.angle_alpha   90.00
_cell.angle_beta   90.00
_cell.angle_gamma   90.00
#
_symmetry.space_group_name_H-M   'P 1'
#
loop_
_entity.id
_entity.type
_entity.pdbx_description
1 polymer ?
#
loop_
_entity_poly.entity_id
_entity_poly.type
_entity_poly.pdbx_seq_one_letter_code
_entity_poly.pdbx_strand_id
1 'polypeptide(L)'
;LFWRLVVVSILMVFVRYLGEATYMHATLAFLIGLVFWLYILGELFFGRMDEAVRGSMSEPVKRGYFWLRLIVTVGWAIYPLGNFITSFGGYVDTGALSVAYNIADFLNRMAFGVAVLAAAMLDGEGRKDG
;
A
#
# COMPACT_ATOMS: atom_id res chain seq x y z
N LEU A 1 -16.80 1.76 -6.54
CA LEU A 1 -15.74 2.43 -5.74
C LEU A 1 -14.44 1.65 -5.77
N PHE A 2 -14.47 0.39 -5.32
CA PHE A 2 -13.35 -0.55 -5.38
C PHE A 2 -12.66 -0.62 -6.77
N TRP A 3 -13.43 -0.69 -7.86
CA TRP A 3 -12.89 -0.72 -9.23
C TRP A 3 -12.00 0.48 -9.59
N ARG A 4 -12.28 1.69 -9.06
CA ARG A 4 -11.42 2.86 -9.31
C ARG A 4 -10.05 2.68 -8.69
N LEU A 5 -9.99 2.18 -7.45
CA LEU A 5 -8.71 1.88 -6.79
C LEU A 5 -7.94 0.76 -7.51
N VAL A 6 -8.64 -0.25 -8.02
CA VAL A 6 -8.04 -1.33 -8.82
C VAL A 6 -7.46 -0.79 -10.12
N VAL A 7 -8.17 0.07 -10.85
CA VAL A 7 -7.66 0.68 -12.08
C VAL A 7 -6.45 1.58 -11.78
N VAL A 8 -6.52 2.39 -10.72
CA VAL A 8 -5.40 3.26 -10.31
C VAL A 8 -4.18 2.44 -9.88
N SER A 9 -4.36 1.33 -9.16
CA SER A 9 -3.23 0.47 -8.76
C SER A 9 -2.60 -0.24 -9.95
N ILE A 10 -3.39 -0.72 -10.92
CA ILE A 10 -2.87 -1.30 -12.16
C ILE A 10 -2.08 -0.26 -12.96
N LEU A 11 -2.62 0.95 -13.11
CA LEU A 11 -1.92 2.04 -13.80
C LEU A 11 -0.62 2.42 -13.10
N MET A 12 -0.62 2.48 -11.76
CA MET A 12 0.57 2.75 -10.97
C MET A 12 1.68 1.71 -11.22
N VAL A 13 1.34 0.42 -11.21
CA VAL A 13 2.29 -0.67 -11.49
C VAL A 13 2.78 -0.57 -12.94
N PHE A 14 1.89 -0.28 -13.88
CA PHE A 14 2.25 -0.16 -15.29
C PHE A 14 3.22 1.00 -15.55
N VAL A 15 2.98 2.17 -14.97
CA VAL A 15 3.88 3.32 -15.11
C VAL A 15 5.23 3.05 -14.44
N ARG A 16 5.24 2.40 -13.28
CA ARG A 16 6.49 2.00 -12.62
C ARG A 16 7.30 1.03 -13.50
N TYR A 17 6.63 0.04 -14.09
CA TYR A 17 7.26 -0.90 -15.02
C TYR A 17 7.85 -0.20 -16.25
N LEU A 18 7.16 0.80 -16.82
CA LEU A 18 7.69 1.59 -17.93
C LEU A 18 8.95 2.40 -17.57
N GLY A 19 9.07 2.85 -16.32
CA GLY A 19 10.28 3.47 -15.79
C GLY A 19 11.45 2.51 -15.65
N GLU A 20 11.20 1.29 -15.16
CA GLU A 20 12.21 0.23 -15.02
C GLU A 20 12.66 -0.32 -16.39
N ALA A 21 11.75 -0.41 -17.36
CA ALA A 21 12.03 -0.83 -18.72
C ALA A 21 12.72 0.26 -19.59
N THR A 22 13.16 1.37 -18.99
CA THR A 22 13.86 2.51 -19.64
C THR A 22 13.07 3.22 -20.75
N TYR A 23 11.78 2.93 -20.93
CA TYR A 23 10.91 3.66 -21.85
C TYR A 23 10.58 5.09 -21.37
N MET A 24 10.82 5.39 -20.09
CA MET A 24 10.73 6.72 -19.49
C MET A 24 11.89 6.96 -18.51
N HIS A 25 12.22 8.23 -18.25
CA HIS A 25 13.17 8.60 -17.20
C HIS A 25 12.71 8.06 -15.84
N ALA A 26 13.59 7.31 -15.16
CA ALA A 26 13.29 6.63 -13.90
C ALA A 26 12.72 7.58 -12.82
N THR A 27 13.27 8.80 -12.72
CA THR A 27 12.79 9.84 -11.79
C THR A 27 11.37 10.32 -12.14
N LEU A 28 11.02 10.39 -13.42
CA LEU A 28 9.69 10.80 -13.88
C LEU A 28 8.66 9.71 -13.55
N ALA A 29 8.98 8.44 -13.85
CA ALA A 29 8.14 7.31 -13.51
C ALA A 29 7.95 7.19 -11.98
N PHE A 30 9.00 7.49 -11.21
CA PHE A 30 8.93 7.56 -9.76
C PHE A 30 7.95 8.64 -9.26
N LEU A 31 8.06 9.88 -9.76
CA LEU A 31 7.17 10.97 -9.37
C LEU A 31 5.70 10.66 -9.71
N ILE A 32 5.44 10.08 -10.88
CA ILE A 32 4.10 9.68 -11.28
C ILE A 32 3.57 8.58 -10.35
N GLY A 33 4.39 7.58 -10.03
CA GLY A 33 4.04 6.53 -9.07
C GLY A 33 3.74 7.08 -7.67
N LEU A 34 4.51 8.08 -7.21
CA LEU A 34 4.28 8.77 -5.94
C LEU A 34 2.93 9.51 -5.92
N VAL A 35 2.58 10.20 -7.00
CA VAL A 35 1.29 10.89 -7.13
C VAL A 35 0.13 9.89 -7.08
N PHE A 36 0.24 8.75 -7.77
CA PHE A 36 -0.79 7.71 -7.72
C PHE A 36 -0.93 7.10 -6.31
N TRP A 37 0.17 6.89 -5.60
CA TRP A 37 0.12 6.42 -4.22
C TRP A 37 -0.57 7.43 -3.29
N LEU A 38 -0.23 8.71 -3.39
CA LEU A 38 -0.90 9.78 -2.63
C LEU A 38 -2.39 9.88 -2.97
N TYR A 39 -2.76 9.67 -4.24
CA TYR A 39 -4.16 9.60 -4.66
C TYR A 39 -4.89 8.44 -3.98
N ILE A 40 -4.30 7.24 -3.95
CA ILE A 40 -4.87 6.06 -3.27
C ILE A 40 -5.07 6.36 -1.78
N LEU A 41 -4.09 6.99 -1.13
CA LEU A 41 -4.21 7.40 0.27
C LEU A 41 -5.33 8.42 0.49
N GLY A 42 -5.43 9.45 -0.36
CA GLY A 42 -6.51 10.42 -0.30
C GLY A 42 -7.90 9.76 -0.38
N GLU A 43 -8.08 8.83 -1.32
CA GLU A 43 -9.33 8.08 -1.46
C GLU A 43 -9.57 7.09 -0.29
N LEU A 44 -8.52 6.59 0.38
CA LEU A 44 -8.62 5.71 1.55
C LEU A 44 -8.90 6.43 2.87
N PHE A 45 -8.56 7.72 2.99
CA PHE A 45 -8.80 8.47 4.23
C PHE A 45 -9.98 9.43 4.12
N PHE A 46 -10.17 10.05 2.95
CA PHE A 46 -11.19 11.06 2.71
C PHE A 46 -12.18 10.65 1.62
N GLY A 47 -11.99 9.50 0.99
CA GLY A 47 -12.88 9.02 -0.05
C GLY A 47 -14.11 8.31 0.51
N ARG A 48 -15.04 8.05 -0.40
CA ARG A 48 -16.36 7.45 -0.09
C ARG A 48 -16.27 6.02 0.46
N MET A 49 -15.07 5.42 0.47
CA MET A 49 -14.81 4.11 1.05
C MET A 49 -14.72 4.16 2.57
N ASP A 50 -14.17 5.24 3.15
CA ASP A 50 -14.19 5.44 4.61
C ASP A 50 -15.63 5.65 5.08
N GLU A 51 -16.42 6.46 4.37
CA GLU A 51 -17.84 6.65 4.67
C GLU A 51 -18.63 5.33 4.60
N ALA A 52 -18.41 4.53 3.55
CA ALA A 52 -19.07 3.23 3.39
C ALA A 52 -18.70 2.24 4.51
N VAL A 53 -17.44 2.21 4.95
CA VAL A 53 -16.98 1.34 6.04
C VAL A 53 -17.45 1.85 7.41
N ARG A 54 -17.50 3.16 7.62
CA ARG A 54 -18.03 3.75 8.87
C ARG A 54 -19.54 3.57 9.00
N GLY A 55 -20.27 3.62 7.88
CA GLY A 55 -21.69 3.29 7.80
C GLY A 55 -21.99 1.78 7.91
N SER A 56 -21.00 0.92 7.71
CA SER A 56 -21.15 -0.53 7.94
C SER A 56 -21.30 -0.84 9.44
N MET A 57 -22.19 -1.77 9.79
CA MET A 57 -22.27 -2.32 11.15
C MET A 57 -21.32 -3.50 11.40
N SER A 58 -20.61 -3.98 10.39
CA SER A 58 -19.69 -5.12 10.56
C SER A 58 -18.34 -4.69 11.12
N GLU A 59 -18.14 -4.94 12.41
CA GLU A 59 -16.87 -4.78 13.13
C GLU A 59 -15.66 -5.41 12.40
N PRO A 60 -15.79 -6.59 11.74
CA PRO A 60 -14.70 -7.17 10.97
C PRO A 60 -14.23 -6.31 9.80
N VAL A 61 -15.17 -5.67 9.10
CA VAL A 61 -14.87 -4.84 7.94
C VAL A 61 -14.17 -3.54 8.37
N LYS A 62 -14.56 -2.96 9.50
CA LYS A 62 -13.88 -1.79 10.07
C LYS A 62 -12.44 -2.09 10.46
N ARG A 63 -12.21 -3.24 11.12
CA ARG A 63 -10.86 -3.69 11.49
C ARG A 63 -10.00 -3.99 10.27
N GLY A 64 -10.53 -4.73 9.30
CA GLY A 64 -9.82 -5.00 8.04
C GLY A 64 -9.43 -3.71 7.30
N TYR A 65 -10.32 -2.73 7.27
CA TYR A 65 -10.06 -1.42 6.66
C TYR A 65 -8.99 -0.60 7.41
N PHE A 66 -8.97 -0.66 8.74
CA PHE A 66 -7.92 -0.03 9.55
C PHE A 66 -6.53 -0.62 9.23
N TRP A 67 -6.41 -1.95 9.17
CA TRP A 67 -5.16 -2.62 8.81
C TRP A 67 -4.74 -2.32 7.37
N LEU A 68 -5.71 -2.31 6.43
CA LEU A 68 -5.45 -1.94 5.05
C LEU A 68 -4.87 -0.52 4.95
N ARG A 69 -5.42 0.45 5.68
CA ARG A 69 -4.88 1.81 5.74
C ARG A 69 -3.45 1.84 6.24
N LEU A 70 -3.14 1.10 7.31
CA LEU A 70 -1.78 1.02 7.87
C LEU A 70 -0.77 0.42 6.88
N ILE A 71 -1.14 -0.64 6.18
CA ILE A 71 -0.26 -1.28 5.18
C ILE A 71 -0.03 -0.33 3.99
N VAL A 72 -1.06 0.34 3.50
CA VAL A 72 -0.93 1.24 2.34
C VAL A 72 -0.25 2.57 2.72
N THR A 73 -0.33 3.03 3.97
CA THR A 73 0.43 4.22 4.43
C THR A 73 1.86 3.86 4.80
N VAL A 74 2.05 3.12 5.90
CA VAL A 74 3.36 2.87 6.50
C VAL A 74 4.14 1.89 5.64
N GLY A 75 3.47 0.85 5.18
CA GLY A 75 4.10 -0.20 4.41
C GLY A 75 4.59 0.25 3.05
N TRP A 76 3.76 0.99 2.31
CA TRP A 76 4.13 1.45 0.99
C TRP A 76 4.98 2.71 1.00
N ALA A 77 5.01 3.50 2.09
CA ALA A 77 5.87 4.69 2.21
C ALA A 77 7.36 4.37 2.07
N ILE A 78 7.76 3.13 2.32
CA ILE A 78 9.16 2.71 2.28
C ILE A 78 9.71 2.72 0.84
N TYR A 79 8.87 2.43 -0.16
CA TYR A 79 9.28 2.46 -1.58
C TYR A 79 9.67 3.87 -2.05
N PRO A 80 8.85 4.94 -1.86
CA PRO A 80 9.26 6.28 -2.21
C PRO A 80 10.35 6.87 -1.32
N LEU A 81 10.38 6.54 -0.02
CA LEU A 81 11.48 6.96 0.86
C LEU A 81 12.83 6.42 0.38
N GLY A 82 12.92 5.13 0.06
CA GLY A 82 14.17 4.56 -0.41
C GLY A 82 14.59 5.12 -1.77
N ASN A 83 13.65 5.30 -2.70
CA ASN A 83 13.95 5.91 -4.00
C ASN A 83 14.40 7.38 -3.88
N PHE A 84 13.83 8.13 -2.94
CA PHE A 84 14.23 9.49 -2.62
C PHE A 84 15.64 9.57 -2.04
N ILE A 85 15.99 8.68 -1.09
CA ILE A 85 17.33 8.62 -0.49
C ILE A 85 18.39 8.26 -1.55
N THR A 86 18.13 7.28 -2.41
CA THR A 86 19.06 6.87 -3.47
C THR A 86 19.20 7.94 -4.56
N SER A 87 18.10 8.60 -4.95
CA SER A 87 18.11 9.55 -6.08
C SER A 87 18.56 10.96 -5.70
N PHE A 88 18.24 11.44 -4.48
CA PHE A 88 18.51 12.82 -4.05
C PHE A 88 19.55 12.94 -2.92
N GLY A 89 19.76 11.87 -2.15
CA GLY A 89 20.72 11.88 -1.03
C GLY A 89 22.19 11.71 -1.45
N GLY A 90 22.47 11.44 -2.73
CA GLY A 90 23.82 11.12 -3.21
C GLY A 90 24.41 9.85 -2.57
N TYR A 91 23.58 9.05 -1.92
CA TYR A 91 23.99 7.90 -1.12
C TYR A 91 24.19 6.70 -2.04
N VAL A 92 25.44 6.28 -2.21
CA VAL A 92 25.79 5.00 -2.85
C VAL A 92 25.46 3.91 -1.84
N ASP A 93 24.54 2.99 -2.17
CA ASP A 93 24.06 1.95 -1.27
C ASP A 93 25.23 1.09 -0.74
N THR A 94 25.55 1.24 0.54
CA THR A 94 26.51 0.41 1.27
C THR A 94 25.88 -0.87 1.84
N GLY A 95 24.60 -1.16 1.52
CA GLY A 95 23.83 -2.31 1.97
C GLY A 95 22.76 -1.98 3.01
N ALA A 96 22.82 -0.81 3.65
CA ALA A 96 21.85 -0.39 4.67
C ALA A 96 20.45 -0.14 4.08
N LEU A 97 20.36 0.41 2.86
CA LEU A 97 19.07 0.58 2.17
C LEU A 97 18.48 -0.77 1.79
N SER A 98 19.30 -1.67 1.25
CA SER A 98 18.88 -3.03 0.89
C SER A 98 18.35 -3.80 2.12
N VAL A 99 18.99 -3.69 3.28
CA VAL A 99 18.50 -4.30 4.53
C VAL A 99 17.19 -3.68 5.00
N ALA A 100 17.08 -2.34 4.99
CA ALA A 100 15.85 -1.65 5.34
C ALA A 100 14.68 -2.04 4.41
N TYR A 101 14.95 -2.18 3.11
CA TYR A 101 13.98 -2.67 2.13
C TYR A 101 13.51 -4.09 2.41
N ASN A 102 14.44 -5.00 2.75
CA ASN A 102 14.07 -6.39 3.06
C ASN A 102 13.26 -6.49 4.36
N ILE A 103 13.62 -5.74 5.39
CA ILE A 103 12.86 -5.68 6.66
C ILE A 103 11.47 -5.08 6.42
N ALA A 104 11.38 -4.05 5.60
CA ALA A 104 10.13 -3.43 5.19
C ALA A 104 9.22 -4.39 4.41
N ASP A 105 9.77 -5.11 3.43
CA ASP A 105 9.02 -6.09 2.64
C ASP A 105 8.57 -7.26 3.53
N PHE A 106 9.41 -7.70 4.46
CA PHE A 106 9.08 -8.71 5.46
C PHE A 106 7.94 -8.25 6.38
N LEU A 107 7.99 -7.02 6.89
CA LEU A 107 6.92 -6.43 7.71
C LEU A 107 5.64 -6.23 6.91
N ASN A 108 5.71 -5.82 5.64
CA ASN A 108 4.54 -5.69 4.76
C ASN A 108 3.87 -7.03 4.51
N ARG A 109 4.65 -8.06 4.20
CA ARG A 109 4.14 -9.41 3.97
C ARG A 109 3.54 -10.01 5.24
N MET A 110 4.18 -9.80 6.40
CA MET A 110 3.61 -10.21 7.69
C MET A 110 2.33 -9.46 8.03
N ALA A 111 2.30 -8.14 7.84
CA ALA A 111 1.10 -7.33 8.11
C ALA A 111 -0.06 -7.74 7.19
N PHE A 112 0.22 -8.06 5.91
CA PHE A 112 -0.78 -8.61 5.00
C PHE A 112 -1.29 -9.97 5.48
N GLY A 113 -0.39 -10.86 5.90
CA GLY A 113 -0.75 -12.16 6.48
C GLY A 113 -1.61 -12.04 7.75
N VAL A 114 -1.25 -11.14 8.66
CA VAL A 114 -2.02 -10.86 9.89
C VAL A 114 -3.36 -10.21 9.58
N ALA A 115 -3.44 -9.31 8.59
CA ALA A 115 -4.70 -8.70 8.18
C ALA A 115 -5.67 -9.73 7.56
N VAL A 116 -5.16 -10.66 6.74
CA VAL A 116 -5.95 -11.77 6.18
C VAL A 116 -6.37 -12.74 7.28
N LEU A 117 -5.46 -13.11 8.19
CA LEU A 117 -5.77 -13.99 9.32
C LEU A 117 -6.83 -13.36 10.24
N ALA A 118 -6.70 -12.07 10.54
CA ALA A 118 -7.66 -11.34 11.36
C ALA A 118 -9.04 -11.31 10.69
N ALA A 119 -9.11 -11.05 9.38
CA ALA A 119 -10.37 -11.12 8.63
C ALA A 119 -10.97 -12.53 8.64
N ALA A 120 -10.15 -13.58 8.47
CA ALA A 120 -10.60 -14.97 8.49
C ALA A 120 -11.09 -15.43 9.87
N MET A 121 -10.43 -15.01 10.96
CA MET A 121 -10.88 -15.33 12.32
C MET A 121 -12.23 -14.69 12.63
N LEU A 122 -12.45 -13.46 12.17
CA LEU A 122 -13.69 -12.72 12.39
C LEU A 122 -14.87 -13.31 11.57
N ASP A 123 -14.61 -13.86 10.39
CA ASP A 123 -15.61 -14.63 9.61
C ASP A 123 -15.90 -16.00 10.25
N GLY A 124 -14.88 -16.62 10.85
CA GLY A 124 -15.00 -17.88 11.60
C GLY A 124 -15.79 -17.77 12.91
N GLU A 125 -15.72 -16.63 13.60
CA GLU A 125 -16.53 -16.34 14.80
C GLU A 125 -18.01 -16.11 14.45
N GLY A 126 -18.30 -15.42 13.34
CA GLY A 126 -19.68 -15.22 12.87
C GLY A 126 -20.41 -16.52 12.48
N ARG A 127 -19.67 -17.61 12.24
CA ARG A 127 -20.23 -18.94 11.91
C ARG A 127 -20.41 -19.86 13.11
N LYS A 128 -19.97 -19.47 14.31
CA LYS A 128 -20.17 -20.26 15.55
C LYS A 128 -21.42 -19.83 16.34
N ASP A 129 -21.96 -18.65 16.05
CA ASP A 129 -23.07 -18.05 16.78
C ASP A 129 -24.41 -18.07 15.99
N GLY A 130 -24.49 -18.77 14.86
CA GLY A 130 -25.71 -19.00 14.07
C GLY A 130 -25.99 -20.47 13.86
#